data_AF-A0A5S4H2B3-F1
#
_entry.id   AF-A0A5S4H2B3-F1
#
_cell.length_a   1.000
_cell.length_b   1.000
_cell.length_c   1.000
_cell.angle_alpha   90.00
_cell.angle_beta   90.00
_cell.angle_gamma   90.00
#
_symmetry.space_group_name_H-M   'P 1'
#
loop_
_entity.id
_entity.type
_entity.pdbx_description
1 polymer ?
#
loop_
_entity_poly.entity_id
_entity_poly.type
_entity_poly.pdbx_seq_one_letter_code
_entity_poly.pdbx_strand_id
1 'polypeptide(L)'
;MIRNEGRESQVLLKLLRPKTTVSAHCDLPCGVYDPAQARIEAESVKAICEKYAANEDPEFRSRAILIKEQRSELVKHHLWVLWTDYFKPPHFEKYPQLHQLFNEATKLAGAAGTKGSMDPKVADDLLGKIAEIDKIFWETKQG
;
A
#
# COMPACT_ATOMS: atom_id res chain seq x y z
N MET A 1 8.13 19.68 49.46
CA MET A 1 6.95 18.81 49.26
C MET A 1 6.09 19.43 48.16
N ILE A 2 6.29 19.04 46.90
CA ILE A 2 5.44 19.48 45.78
C ILE A 2 4.37 18.42 45.60
N ARG A 3 3.10 18.82 45.79
CA ARG A 3 1.93 17.93 45.73
C ARG A 3 1.69 17.46 44.30
N ASN A 4 1.48 16.15 44.16
CA ASN A 4 1.22 15.44 42.91
C ASN A 4 -0.29 15.43 42.57
N GLU A 5 -0.99 16.53 42.84
CA GLU A 5 -2.44 16.63 42.64
C GLU A 5 -2.71 17.01 41.17
N GLY A 6 -3.17 16.04 40.37
CA GLY A 6 -3.60 16.25 38.98
C GLY A 6 -3.21 15.15 37.99
N ARG A 7 -2.33 14.23 38.38
CA ARG A 7 -1.84 13.16 37.48
C ARG A 7 -2.92 12.13 37.14
N GLU A 8 -3.76 11.78 38.11
CA GLU A 8 -4.89 10.84 37.97
C GLU A 8 -5.92 11.33 36.93
N SER A 9 -6.28 12.62 36.98
CA SER A 9 -7.31 13.19 36.10
C SER A 9 -6.85 13.28 34.63
N GLN A 10 -5.54 13.40 34.38
CA GLN A 10 -5.00 13.38 33.03
C GLN A 10 -4.96 11.98 32.41
N VAL A 11 -4.86 10.92 33.22
CA VAL A 11 -4.92 9.54 32.74
C VAL A 11 -6.33 9.20 32.26
N LEU A 12 -7.35 9.60 33.02
CA LEU A 12 -8.76 9.38 32.66
C LEU A 12 -9.14 10.12 31.36
N LEU A 13 -8.70 11.38 31.21
CA LEU A 13 -8.91 12.17 30.00
C LEU A 13 -8.19 11.62 28.76
N LYS A 14 -7.04 10.96 28.93
CA LYS A 14 -6.34 10.26 27.83
C LYS A 14 -7.09 9.01 27.39
N LEU A 15 -7.78 8.32 28.31
CA LEU A 15 -8.54 7.10 28.01
C LEU A 15 -9.82 7.39 27.21
N LEU A 16 -10.43 8.55 27.46
CA LEU A 16 -11.67 9.00 26.81
C LEU A 16 -11.44 9.80 25.53
N ARG A 17 -10.18 9.99 25.11
CA ARG A 17 -9.87 10.71 23.87
C ARG A 17 -10.29 9.89 22.65
N PRO A 18 -11.04 10.48 21.69
CA PRO A 18 -11.32 9.81 20.42
C PRO A 18 -10.02 9.39 19.75
N LYS A 19 -9.93 8.11 19.38
CA LYS A 19 -8.82 7.61 18.56
C LYS A 19 -9.15 7.89 17.11
N THR A 20 -8.42 8.82 16.50
CA THR A 20 -8.48 9.03 15.05
C THR A 20 -7.49 8.07 14.39
N THR A 21 -7.99 7.19 13.54
CA THR A 21 -7.12 6.41 12.64
C THR A 21 -6.68 7.33 11.51
N VAL A 22 -5.38 7.62 11.45
CA VAL A 22 -4.76 8.41 10.37
C VAL A 22 -3.98 7.46 9.48
N SER A 23 -3.90 7.68 8.17
CA SER A 23 -3.02 6.91 7.28
C SER A 23 -1.74 7.70 7.05
N ALA A 24 -0.56 7.18 7.38
CA ALA A 24 0.66 7.98 7.43
C ALA A 24 1.90 7.32 6.81
N HIS A 25 1.89 7.44 5.49
CA HIS A 25 2.88 7.16 4.46
C HIS A 25 3.73 8.41 4.13
N CYS A 26 3.87 9.33 5.09
CA CYS A 26 4.17 10.75 4.85
C CYS A 26 5.53 11.21 5.37
N ASP A 27 6.42 10.28 5.70
CA ASP A 27 7.83 10.52 6.06
C ASP A 27 8.10 11.44 7.29
N LEU A 28 7.09 11.70 8.13
CA LEU A 28 7.25 12.25 9.50
C LEU A 28 7.73 11.20 10.51
N PRO A 29 7.97 9.95 10.09
CA PRO A 29 7.42 8.70 10.67
C PRO A 29 6.05 8.81 11.35
N CYS A 30 5.01 8.78 10.51
CA CYS A 30 3.60 8.56 10.84
C CYS A 30 3.26 7.59 11.99
N GLY A 31 4.01 6.50 12.04
CA GLY A 31 3.61 5.28 12.74
C GLY A 31 2.45 4.52 12.07
N VAL A 32 1.82 5.07 11.01
CA VAL A 32 0.68 4.42 10.36
C VAL A 32 0.94 4.07 8.91
N TYR A 33 1.03 2.79 8.65
CA TYR A 33 1.24 2.22 7.33
C TYR A 33 0.16 1.17 7.10
N ASP A 34 -0.26 1.02 5.86
CA ASP A 34 -1.21 -0.02 5.47
C ASP A 34 -0.99 -0.40 3.99
N PRO A 35 -0.65 -1.67 3.69
CA PRO A 35 -0.60 -2.20 2.32
C PRO A 35 -1.89 -2.00 1.52
N ALA A 36 -3.03 -1.72 2.17
CA ALA A 36 -4.27 -1.35 1.52
C ALA A 36 -4.12 -0.18 0.53
N GLN A 37 -3.22 0.78 0.77
CA GLN A 37 -2.99 1.87 -0.19
C GLN A 37 -2.50 1.31 -1.54
N ALA A 38 -1.54 0.39 -1.55
CA ALA A 38 -1.08 -0.26 -2.77
C ALA A 38 -2.16 -1.19 -3.36
N ARG A 39 -2.87 -1.95 -2.51
CA ARG A 39 -3.91 -2.88 -2.93
C ARG A 39 -5.06 -2.18 -3.66
N ILE A 40 -5.61 -1.11 -3.09
CA ILE A 40 -6.76 -0.38 -3.67
C ILE A 40 -6.41 0.19 -5.05
N GLU A 41 -5.18 0.67 -5.21
CA GLU A 41 -4.71 1.17 -6.50
C GLU A 41 -4.54 0.03 -7.52
N ALA A 42 -4.05 -1.14 -7.10
CA ALA A 42 -3.96 -2.33 -7.95
C ALA A 42 -5.34 -2.92 -8.31
N GLU A 43 -6.31 -2.89 -7.38
CA GLU A 43 -7.71 -3.25 -7.65
C GLU A 43 -8.33 -2.30 -8.69
N SER A 44 -8.02 -1.01 -8.60
CA SER A 44 -8.43 -0.02 -9.59
C SER A 44 -7.83 -0.32 -10.96
N VAL A 45 -6.55 -0.69 -11.03
CA VAL A 45 -5.88 -1.13 -12.27
C VAL A 45 -6.61 -2.32 -12.89
N LYS A 46 -6.91 -3.36 -12.10
CA LYS A 46 -7.65 -4.54 -12.59
C LYS A 46 -9.02 -4.16 -13.13
N ALA A 47 -9.80 -3.39 -12.37
CA ALA A 47 -11.13 -2.96 -12.77
C ALA A 47 -11.11 -2.09 -14.04
N ILE A 48 -10.06 -1.27 -14.23
CA ILE A 48 -9.87 -0.50 -15.47
C ILE A 48 -9.60 -1.43 -16.66
N CYS A 49 -8.76 -2.46 -16.51
CA CYS A 49 -8.51 -3.45 -17.56
C CYS A 49 -9.81 -4.17 -17.97
N GLU A 50 -10.64 -4.59 -17.00
CA GLU A 50 -11.94 -5.22 -17.26
C GLU A 50 -12.90 -4.29 -18.00
N LYS A 51 -12.98 -3.03 -17.57
CA LYS A 51 -13.80 -2.01 -18.25
C LYS A 51 -13.29 -1.69 -19.65
N TYR A 52 -11.98 -1.65 -19.85
CA TYR A 52 -11.36 -1.47 -21.16
C TYR A 52 -11.74 -2.60 -22.13
N ALA A 53 -11.77 -3.85 -21.65
CA ALA A 53 -12.17 -5.00 -22.45
C ALA A 53 -13.67 -4.98 -22.80
N ALA A 54 -14.51 -4.47 -21.91
CA ALA A 54 -15.97 -4.43 -22.08
C ALA A 54 -16.49 -3.22 -22.91
N ASN A 55 -15.62 -2.28 -23.28
CA ASN A 55 -16.02 -1.08 -24.03
C ASN A 55 -15.03 -0.77 -25.16
N GLU A 56 -15.54 -0.64 -26.39
CA GLU A 56 -14.73 -0.40 -27.60
C GLU A 56 -14.63 1.06 -28.01
N ASP A 57 -15.36 1.97 -27.34
CA ASP A 57 -15.31 3.40 -27.62
C ASP A 57 -13.85 3.94 -27.49
N PRO A 58 -13.28 4.56 -28.55
CA PRO A 58 -11.89 5.00 -28.54
C PRO A 58 -11.58 6.02 -27.44
N GLU A 59 -12.49 6.96 -27.18
CA GLU A 59 -12.28 8.01 -26.16
C GLU A 59 -12.27 7.41 -24.75
N PHE A 60 -13.18 6.48 -24.48
CA PHE A 60 -13.19 5.71 -23.25
C PHE A 60 -11.90 4.93 -23.06
N ARG A 61 -11.44 4.21 -24.10
CA ARG A 61 -10.21 3.43 -24.05
C ARG A 61 -8.98 4.28 -23.81
N SER A 62 -8.86 5.44 -24.45
CA SER A 62 -7.78 6.41 -24.20
C SER A 62 -7.76 6.90 -22.75
N ARG A 63 -8.93 7.22 -22.19
CA ARG A 63 -9.05 7.63 -20.78
C ARG A 63 -8.70 6.49 -19.82
N ALA A 64 -9.12 5.27 -20.12
CA ALA A 64 -8.80 4.08 -19.34
C ALA A 64 -7.28 3.83 -19.30
N ILE A 65 -6.59 3.93 -20.45
CA ILE A 65 -5.11 3.84 -20.52
C ILE A 65 -4.46 4.88 -19.61
N LEU A 66 -4.86 6.15 -19.76
CA LEU A 66 -4.29 7.27 -19.01
C LEU A 66 -4.46 7.08 -17.49
N ILE A 67 -5.67 6.71 -17.05
CA ILE A 67 -5.95 6.53 -15.62
C ILE A 67 -5.20 5.30 -15.10
N LYS A 68 -5.16 4.19 -15.84
CA LYS A 68 -4.42 2.98 -15.43
C LYS A 68 -2.93 3.26 -15.20
N GLU A 69 -2.32 4.08 -16.05
CA GLU A 69 -0.94 4.56 -15.88
C GLU A 69 -0.72 5.28 -14.55
N GLN A 70 -1.65 6.19 -14.19
CA GLN A 70 -1.61 6.93 -12.94
C GLN A 70 -1.85 6.04 -11.71
N ARG A 71 -2.73 5.03 -11.82
CA ARG A 71 -2.99 4.08 -10.71
C ARG A 71 -1.82 3.13 -10.49
N SER A 72 -1.26 2.59 -11.57
CA SER A 72 -0.08 1.75 -11.49
C SER A 72 1.14 2.51 -10.93
N GLU A 73 1.26 3.82 -11.20
CA GLU A 73 2.31 4.62 -10.56
C GLU A 73 2.12 4.78 -9.04
N LEU A 74 0.88 4.97 -8.57
CA LEU A 74 0.63 5.02 -7.13
C LEU A 74 0.84 3.67 -6.45
N VAL A 75 0.56 2.54 -7.12
CA VAL A 75 0.96 1.22 -6.59
C VAL A 75 2.45 1.20 -6.30
N LYS A 76 3.29 1.60 -7.27
CA LYS A 76 4.75 1.65 -7.08
C LYS A 76 5.14 2.55 -5.93
N HIS A 77 4.57 3.76 -5.87
CA HIS A 77 4.85 4.71 -4.81
C HIS A 77 4.55 4.13 -3.42
N HIS A 78 3.35 3.55 -3.22
CA HIS A 78 2.96 2.97 -1.95
C HIS A 78 3.80 1.74 -1.57
N LEU A 79 4.19 0.92 -2.55
CA LEU A 79 5.14 -0.17 -2.33
C LEU A 79 6.51 0.35 -1.90
N TRP A 80 7.03 1.41 -2.52
CA TRP A 80 8.31 1.99 -2.14
C TRP A 80 8.28 2.57 -0.74
N VAL A 81 7.24 3.30 -0.37
CA VAL A 81 7.08 3.83 1.00
C VAL A 81 7.09 2.71 2.04
N LEU A 82 6.42 1.58 1.80
CA LEU A 82 6.51 0.44 2.71
C LEU A 82 7.94 -0.11 2.77
N TRP A 83 8.58 -0.26 1.63
CA TRP A 83 9.91 -0.84 1.52
C TRP A 83 10.98 0.02 2.22
N THR A 84 10.95 1.32 2.02
CA THR A 84 11.98 2.25 2.53
C THR A 84 11.66 2.76 3.93
N ASP A 85 10.39 3.01 4.24
CA ASP A 85 10.01 3.78 5.43
C ASP A 85 9.39 2.90 6.51
N TYR A 86 8.67 1.83 6.14
CA TYR A 86 8.09 0.90 7.11
C TYR A 86 9.07 -0.20 7.50
N PHE A 87 9.53 -1.01 6.53
CA PHE A 87 10.39 -2.15 6.81
C PHE A 87 11.78 -1.70 7.34
N LYS A 88 12.38 -2.52 8.20
CA LYS A 88 13.61 -2.22 8.97
C LYS A 88 14.56 -3.42 8.91
N PRO A 89 15.86 -3.26 9.22
CA PRO A 89 16.83 -4.36 9.12
C PRO A 89 16.36 -5.69 9.75
N PRO A 90 15.76 -5.72 10.96
CA PRO A 90 15.27 -6.98 11.55
C PRO A 90 14.17 -7.67 10.73
N HIS A 91 13.36 -6.91 10.00
CA HIS A 91 12.35 -7.47 9.11
C HIS A 91 13.00 -8.12 7.88
N PHE A 92 14.04 -7.50 7.31
CA PHE A 92 14.77 -8.06 6.17
C PHE A 92 15.60 -9.29 6.56
N GLU A 93 16.11 -9.35 7.79
CA GLU A 93 16.77 -10.54 8.34
C GLU A 93 15.77 -11.70 8.53
N LYS A 94 14.57 -11.42 9.05
CA LYS A 94 13.51 -12.42 9.24
C LYS A 94 12.91 -12.91 7.91
N TYR A 95 12.80 -12.02 6.93
CA TYR A 95 12.22 -12.29 5.61
C TYR A 95 13.24 -11.98 4.50
N PRO A 96 14.22 -12.88 4.25
CA PRO A 96 15.30 -12.63 3.29
C PRO A 96 14.82 -12.43 1.85
N GLN A 97 13.62 -12.91 1.51
CA GLN A 97 12.98 -12.73 0.20
C GLN A 97 12.36 -11.34 0.00
N LEU A 98 12.25 -10.51 1.04
CA LEU A 98 11.42 -9.30 1.01
C LEU A 98 11.90 -8.26 0.00
N HIS A 99 13.22 -8.09 -0.17
CA HIS A 99 13.78 -7.21 -1.21
C HIS A 99 13.36 -7.65 -2.62
N GLN A 100 13.44 -8.95 -2.91
CA GLN A 100 13.05 -9.49 -4.20
C GLN A 100 11.54 -9.34 -4.41
N LEU A 101 10.73 -9.62 -3.38
CA LEU A 101 9.28 -9.49 -3.45
C LEU A 101 8.84 -8.07 -3.81
N PHE A 102 9.40 -7.03 -3.16
CA PHE A 102 9.13 -5.63 -3.50
C PHE A 102 9.57 -5.28 -4.92
N ASN A 103 10.72 -5.80 -5.35
CA ASN A 103 11.25 -5.56 -6.69
C ASN A 103 10.35 -6.17 -7.78
N GLU A 104 9.89 -7.40 -7.59
CA GLU A 104 8.96 -8.09 -8.48
C GLU A 104 7.61 -7.38 -8.54
N ALA A 105 7.03 -7.03 -7.39
CA ALA A 105 5.76 -6.29 -7.31
C ALA A 105 5.86 -4.92 -8.02
N THR A 106 6.96 -4.19 -7.80
CA THR A 106 7.21 -2.90 -8.46
C THR A 106 7.34 -3.05 -9.98
N LYS A 107 8.04 -4.11 -10.46
CA LYS A 107 8.17 -4.40 -11.88
C LYS A 107 6.83 -4.78 -12.53
N LEU A 108 6.02 -5.57 -11.83
CA LEU A 108 4.66 -5.90 -12.26
C LEU A 108 3.76 -4.67 -12.33
N ALA A 109 3.93 -3.68 -11.45
CA ALA A 109 3.24 -2.39 -11.56
C ALA A 109 3.86 -1.44 -12.62
N GLY A 110 4.97 -1.83 -13.26
CA GLY A 110 5.73 -1.04 -14.21
C GLY A 110 5.34 -1.30 -15.68
N ALA A 111 6.13 -0.73 -16.60
CA ALA A 111 5.91 -0.84 -18.05
C ALA A 111 5.90 -2.29 -18.56
N ALA A 112 6.67 -3.19 -17.93
CA ALA A 112 6.70 -4.61 -18.28
C ALA A 112 5.49 -5.41 -17.73
N GLY A 113 4.62 -4.79 -16.92
CA GLY A 113 3.43 -5.41 -16.35
C GLY A 113 2.19 -4.56 -16.58
N THR A 114 1.50 -4.16 -15.52
CA THR A 114 0.17 -3.53 -15.59
C THR A 114 0.15 -2.18 -16.29
N LYS A 115 1.27 -1.43 -16.36
CA LYS A 115 1.30 -0.19 -17.18
C LYS A 115 1.28 -0.51 -18.67
N GLY A 116 2.08 -1.48 -19.12
CA GLY A 116 2.15 -1.88 -20.53
C GLY A 116 1.08 -2.85 -20.99
N SER A 117 0.31 -3.45 -20.07
CA SER A 117 -0.72 -4.44 -20.38
C SER A 117 -2.15 -3.93 -20.11
N MET A 118 -3.11 -4.52 -20.83
CA MET A 118 -4.56 -4.41 -20.59
C MET A 118 -5.18 -5.74 -20.16
N ASP A 119 -4.38 -6.78 -19.97
CA ASP A 119 -4.86 -8.08 -19.50
C ASP A 119 -5.10 -8.04 -17.97
N PRO A 120 -6.34 -8.25 -17.49
CA PRO A 120 -6.65 -8.31 -16.06
C PRO A 120 -5.80 -9.34 -15.29
N LYS A 121 -5.33 -10.41 -15.95
CA LYS A 121 -4.48 -11.42 -15.30
C LYS A 121 -3.15 -10.86 -14.80
N VAL A 122 -2.57 -9.90 -15.51
CA VAL A 122 -1.34 -9.23 -15.06
C VAL A 122 -1.60 -8.43 -13.79
N ALA A 123 -2.81 -7.88 -13.63
CA ALA A 123 -3.22 -7.22 -12.39
C ALA A 123 -3.50 -8.22 -11.26
N ASP A 124 -3.98 -9.43 -11.57
CA ASP A 124 -4.09 -10.51 -10.59
C ASP A 124 -2.71 -10.94 -10.06
N ASP A 125 -1.70 -11.07 -10.92
CA ASP A 125 -0.33 -11.38 -10.49
C ASP A 125 0.23 -10.28 -9.56
N LEU A 126 -0.03 -9.01 -9.89
CA LEU A 126 0.34 -7.86 -9.05
C LEU A 126 -0.37 -7.92 -7.68
N LEU A 127 -1.67 -8.18 -7.66
CA LEU A 127 -2.45 -8.33 -6.43
C LEU A 127 -1.96 -9.50 -5.58
N GLY A 128 -1.54 -10.60 -6.20
CA GLY A 128 -0.92 -11.74 -5.52
C GLY A 128 0.35 -11.32 -4.77
N LYS A 129 1.26 -10.59 -5.43
CA LYS A 129 2.48 -10.07 -4.79
C LYS A 129 2.19 -9.08 -3.68
N ILE A 130 1.19 -8.20 -3.85
CA ILE A 130 0.75 -7.27 -2.81
C ILE A 130 0.17 -8.04 -1.60
N ALA A 131 -0.57 -9.13 -1.83
CA ALA A 131 -1.10 -9.97 -0.75
C ALA A 131 0.00 -10.68 0.04
N GLU A 132 1.08 -11.13 -0.62
CA GLU A 132 2.26 -11.65 0.08
C GLU A 132 2.93 -10.58 0.96
N ILE A 133 3.07 -9.35 0.45
CA ILE A 133 3.60 -8.20 1.21
C ILE A 133 2.69 -7.86 2.39
N ASP A 134 1.37 -7.86 2.19
CA ASP A 134 0.36 -7.58 3.22
C ASP A 134 0.43 -8.59 4.37
N LYS A 135 0.52 -9.88 4.03
CA LYS A 135 0.71 -10.93 5.03
C LYS A 135 1.95 -10.69 5.88
N ILE A 136 3.10 -10.45 5.26
CA ILE A 136 4.35 -10.16 5.98
C ILE A 136 4.22 -8.90 6.83
N PHE A 137 3.60 -7.85 6.30
CA PHE A 137 3.35 -6.60 7.03
C PHE A 137 2.58 -6.88 8.34
N TRP A 138 1.47 -7.60 8.29
CA TRP A 138 0.69 -7.89 9.49
C TRP A 138 1.39 -8.85 10.46
N GLU A 139 2.19 -9.79 9.97
CA GLU A 139 3.04 -10.61 10.83
C GLU A 139 4.07 -9.77 11.62
N THR A 140 4.59 -8.68 11.05
CA THR A 140 5.49 -7.75 11.78
C THR A 140 4.77 -6.88 12.83
N LYS A 141 3.44 -6.81 12.80
CA LYS A 141 2.62 -6.05 13.78
C LYS A 141 2.16 -6.87 14.98
N GLN A 142 2.30 -8.19 14.93
CA GLN A 142 1.89 -9.11 16.01
C GLN A 142 2.96 -9.27 17.10
N GLY A 143 4.11 -8.59 16.98
CA GLY A 143 5.23 -8.60 17.92
C GLY A 143 5.25 -7.37 18.84
#